data_AF-A0A3C1H5D6-F1
#
_entry.id   AF-A0A3C1H5D6-F1
#
_cell.length_a   1.000
_cell.length_b   1.000
_cell.length_c   1.000
_cell.angle_alpha   90.00
_cell.angle_beta   90.00
_cell.angle_gamma   90.00
#
_symmetry.space_group_name_H-M   'P 1'
#
loop_
_entity.id
_entity.type
_entity.pdbx_description
1 polymer ?
#
loop_
_entity_poly.entity_id
_entity_poly.type
_entity_poly.pdbx_seq_one_letter_code
_entity_poly.pdbx_strand_id
1 'polypeptide(L)'
;MSTKAKKTTAARGLDVIVKTGESLRSGWHNLKEAVRTRNGQYLILAAQFLLSFLSLLYFKGVLRLAYYSMFYRLDIPEESKKTYCFLVTLVCIFFGAVMLFTRRQIVTRVVIMCAMPFYLPIILFNYQHLVLLVPLMIMVVITFLASGSGEGVKTILGAVFLSLYILGAFVFMTVQSLLRPAIEETVIKRDVTPKGAFRYSVVQVLDQGNGNTYVSIEPNTADIDYSHSKWYAKGFAKEVYQERPLSEKFKIEWKTQTRSEITRELITHNPSTVFTLDAEQIKLLGLDAGYQKEFTIGELSRRQRHKLGYGSNDDKIDSKLARLLRITLKDPEETVTLNFEQMIDLGLSPTYEQRLSRMTDENLATLGVPEENEVLYVNGKVVFRQYVAVLERTFSESSRDLSAFLESNTVPEVHPEGVEIPKTETTTTTVTTTTTTTEETTTTTEEPQWQWQQQWW
;
A
#
# COMPACT_ATOMS: atom_id res chain seq x y z
N MET A 1 -70.58 16.62 21.53
CA MET A 1 -70.31 17.37 20.29
C MET A 1 -68.87 17.20 19.75
N SER A 2 -68.14 16.12 20.08
CA SER A 2 -66.69 15.97 19.80
C SER A 2 -66.32 14.82 18.83
N THR A 3 -67.30 14.06 18.31
CA THR A 3 -67.05 12.93 17.40
C THR A 3 -67.19 13.26 15.91
N LYS A 4 -67.80 14.40 15.55
CA LYS A 4 -67.94 14.82 14.15
C LYS A 4 -66.70 15.53 13.58
N ALA A 5 -65.86 16.15 14.40
CA ALA A 5 -64.68 16.90 13.93
C ALA A 5 -63.49 16.02 13.54
N LYS A 6 -63.28 14.85 14.19
CA LYS A 6 -62.18 13.93 13.87
C LYS A 6 -62.37 13.16 12.55
N LYS A 7 -63.62 12.89 12.14
CA LYS A 7 -63.91 12.20 10.87
C LYS A 7 -63.59 13.07 9.64
N THR A 8 -63.76 14.40 9.75
CA THR A 8 -63.58 15.33 8.63
C THR A 8 -62.10 15.59 8.31
N THR A 9 -61.21 15.53 9.32
CA THR A 9 -59.76 15.74 9.14
C THR A 9 -59.07 14.49 8.56
N ALA A 10 -59.49 13.29 8.97
CA ALA A 10 -58.99 12.04 8.40
C ALA A 10 -59.43 11.85 6.93
N ALA A 11 -60.66 12.24 6.59
CA ALA A 11 -61.14 12.23 5.20
C ALA A 11 -60.36 13.18 4.29
N ARG A 12 -60.00 14.38 4.78
CA ARG A 12 -59.16 15.34 4.04
C ARG A 12 -57.73 14.86 3.81
N GLY A 13 -57.13 14.14 4.78
CA GLY A 13 -55.80 13.54 4.62
C GLY A 13 -55.78 12.41 3.58
N LEU A 14 -56.83 11.59 3.55
CA LEU A 14 -57.00 10.56 2.53
C LEU A 14 -57.18 11.16 1.13
N ASP A 15 -57.98 12.22 0.98
CA ASP A 15 -58.22 12.89 -0.30
C ASP A 15 -56.94 13.51 -0.89
N VAL A 16 -56.03 14.02 -0.05
CA VAL A 16 -54.73 14.56 -0.51
C VAL A 16 -53.80 13.45 -0.99
N ILE A 17 -53.75 12.31 -0.29
CA ILE A 17 -52.95 11.14 -0.69
C ILE A 17 -53.51 10.51 -1.98
N VAL A 18 -54.83 10.41 -2.11
CA VAL A 18 -55.51 9.90 -3.31
C VAL A 18 -55.26 10.83 -4.49
N LYS A 19 -55.42 12.16 -4.34
CA LYS A 19 -55.11 13.13 -5.41
C LYS A 19 -53.63 13.12 -5.82
N THR A 20 -52.72 12.94 -4.86
CA THR A 20 -51.28 12.83 -5.15
C THR A 20 -50.97 11.52 -5.90
N GLY A 21 -51.62 10.42 -5.53
CA GLY A 21 -51.54 9.14 -6.25
C GLY A 21 -52.11 9.20 -7.66
N GLU A 22 -53.24 9.88 -7.86
CA GLU A 22 -53.85 10.09 -9.18
C GLU A 22 -53.02 11.04 -10.07
N SER A 23 -52.40 12.07 -9.48
CA SER A 23 -51.44 12.94 -10.18
C SER A 23 -50.18 12.18 -10.62
N LEU A 24 -49.65 11.29 -9.79
CA LEU A 24 -48.54 10.42 -10.16
C LEU A 24 -48.93 9.41 -11.23
N ARG A 25 -50.13 8.83 -11.14
CA ARG A 25 -50.65 7.85 -12.10
C ARG A 25 -50.93 8.47 -13.47
N SER A 26 -51.48 9.68 -13.51
CA SER A 26 -51.70 10.45 -14.74
C SER A 26 -50.37 10.93 -15.35
N GLY A 27 -49.42 11.38 -14.52
CA GLY A 27 -48.05 11.65 -14.95
C GLY A 27 -47.37 10.43 -15.58
N TRP A 28 -47.56 9.24 -15.00
CA TRP A 28 -47.05 7.98 -15.53
C TRP A 28 -47.71 7.57 -16.86
N HIS A 29 -49.04 7.77 -16.99
CA HIS A 29 -49.76 7.51 -18.24
C HIS A 29 -49.31 8.45 -19.37
N ASN A 30 -49.17 9.75 -19.08
CA ASN A 30 -48.70 10.74 -20.06
C ASN A 30 -47.26 10.46 -20.49
N LEU A 31 -46.38 10.06 -19.55
CA LEU A 31 -45.03 9.64 -19.86
C LEU A 31 -45.02 8.39 -20.77
N LYS A 32 -45.86 7.40 -20.46
CA LYS A 32 -45.99 6.15 -21.23
C LYS A 32 -46.49 6.40 -22.66
N GLU A 33 -47.41 7.36 -22.84
CA GLU A 33 -47.89 7.77 -24.15
C GLU A 33 -46.84 8.56 -24.94
N ALA A 34 -46.13 9.50 -24.29
CA ALA A 34 -45.03 10.23 -24.90
C ALA A 34 -43.90 9.29 -25.37
N VAL A 35 -43.55 8.29 -24.55
CA VAL A 35 -42.57 7.23 -24.85
C VAL A 35 -42.97 6.34 -26.04
N ARG A 36 -44.27 6.19 -26.31
CA ARG A 36 -44.79 5.34 -27.40
C ARG A 36 -44.66 6.01 -28.78
N THR A 37 -44.50 7.33 -28.83
CA THR A 37 -44.28 8.06 -30.09
C THR A 37 -42.88 7.80 -30.65
N ARG A 38 -42.71 7.90 -31.97
CA ARG A 38 -41.40 7.70 -32.65
C ARG A 38 -40.34 8.68 -32.11
N ASN A 39 -40.73 9.92 -31.84
CA ASN A 39 -39.87 10.94 -31.24
C ASN A 39 -39.52 10.63 -29.77
N GLY A 40 -40.45 10.05 -29.01
CA GLY A 40 -40.19 9.54 -27.66
C GLY A 40 -39.16 8.41 -27.62
N GLN A 41 -39.20 7.49 -28.60
CA GLN A 41 -38.19 6.44 -28.72
C GLN A 41 -36.78 6.98 -29.03
N TYR A 42 -36.67 8.00 -29.91
CA TYR A 42 -35.38 8.68 -30.15
C TYR A 42 -34.88 9.42 -28.91
N LEU A 43 -35.76 10.07 -28.15
CA LEU A 43 -35.39 10.72 -26.89
C LEU A 43 -34.89 9.73 -25.84
N ILE A 44 -35.50 8.54 -25.74
CA ILE A 44 -35.04 7.48 -24.83
C ILE A 44 -33.67 6.95 -25.27
N LEU A 45 -33.46 6.75 -26.57
CA LEU A 45 -32.17 6.30 -27.09
C LEU A 45 -31.08 7.36 -26.85
N ALA A 46 -31.39 8.65 -27.06
CA ALA A 46 -30.49 9.76 -26.77
C ALA A 46 -30.19 9.87 -25.26
N ALA A 47 -31.20 9.73 -24.40
CA ALA A 47 -31.04 9.71 -22.95
C ALA A 47 -30.20 8.52 -22.48
N GLN A 48 -30.41 7.33 -23.05
CA GLN A 48 -29.58 6.14 -22.77
C GLN A 48 -28.13 6.35 -23.21
N PHE A 49 -27.91 6.98 -24.37
CA PHE A 49 -26.58 7.30 -24.85
C PHE A 49 -25.87 8.29 -23.93
N LEU A 50 -26.52 9.39 -23.54
CA LEU A 50 -25.96 10.37 -22.61
C LEU A 50 -25.68 9.75 -21.24
N LEU A 51 -26.62 8.98 -20.70
CA LEU A 51 -26.45 8.33 -19.41
C LEU A 51 -25.39 7.23 -19.45
N SER A 52 -25.06 6.68 -20.62
CA SER A 52 -23.98 5.68 -20.75
C SER A 52 -22.61 6.27 -20.42
N PHE A 53 -22.38 7.57 -20.58
CA PHE A 53 -21.14 8.20 -20.15
C PHE A 53 -20.98 8.20 -18.62
N LEU A 54 -22.07 8.12 -17.85
CA LEU A 54 -22.01 7.97 -16.40
C LEU A 54 -21.40 6.61 -15.99
N SER A 55 -21.47 5.59 -16.86
CA SER A 55 -20.77 4.32 -16.63
C SER A 55 -19.24 4.47 -16.67
N LEU A 56 -18.69 5.44 -17.41
CA LEU A 56 -17.25 5.72 -17.40
C LEU A 56 -16.79 6.30 -16.05
N LEU A 57 -17.65 7.09 -15.38
CA LEU A 57 -17.37 7.57 -14.03
C LEU A 57 -17.28 6.39 -13.05
N TYR A 58 -18.18 5.41 -13.19
CA TYR A 58 -18.11 4.18 -12.41
C TYR A 58 -16.83 3.40 -12.69
N PHE A 59 -16.46 3.24 -13.97
CA PHE A 59 -15.23 2.54 -14.36
C PHE A 59 -13.99 3.21 -13.74
N LYS A 60 -13.91 4.54 -13.79
CA LYS A 60 -12.86 5.30 -13.09
C LYS A 60 -12.85 5.03 -11.59
N GLY A 61 -14.03 4.90 -10.97
CA GLY A 61 -14.17 4.49 -9.58
C GLY A 61 -13.61 3.09 -9.29
N VAL A 62 -13.90 2.10 -10.15
CA VAL A 62 -13.35 0.74 -10.04
C VAL A 62 -11.83 0.74 -10.19
N LEU A 63 -11.28 1.47 -11.17
CA LEU A 63 -9.83 1.61 -11.34
C LEU A 63 -9.16 2.22 -10.11
N ARG A 64 -9.77 3.29 -9.56
CA ARG A 64 -9.28 3.93 -8.34
C ARG A 64 -9.36 3.00 -7.13
N LEU A 65 -10.45 2.23 -7.00
CA LEU A 65 -10.62 1.26 -5.92
C LEU A 65 -9.65 0.09 -6.05
N ALA A 66 -9.37 -0.38 -7.27
CA ALA A 66 -8.35 -1.40 -7.55
C ALA A 66 -6.96 -0.91 -7.16
N TYR A 67 -6.63 0.34 -7.49
CA TYR A 67 -5.39 0.98 -7.05
C TYR A 67 -5.31 1.07 -5.52
N TYR A 68 -6.37 1.54 -4.85
CA TYR A 68 -6.41 1.57 -3.38
C TYR A 68 -6.27 0.19 -2.76
N SER A 69 -6.90 -0.82 -3.37
CA SER A 69 -6.82 -2.20 -2.90
C SER A 69 -5.40 -2.76 -2.97
N MET A 70 -4.57 -2.31 -3.91
CA MET A 70 -3.20 -2.80 -4.05
C MET A 70 -2.22 -2.07 -3.12
N PHE A 71 -2.37 -0.74 -3.00
CA PHE A 71 -1.36 0.11 -2.36
C PHE A 71 -1.70 0.58 -0.94
N TYR A 72 -2.92 0.32 -0.46
CA TYR A 72 -3.40 0.78 0.85
C TYR A 72 -4.08 -0.35 1.64
N ARG A 73 -3.96 -0.32 2.97
CA ARG A 73 -4.74 -1.15 3.91
C ARG A 73 -6.03 -0.41 4.26
N LEU A 74 -7.16 -1.11 4.18
CA LEU A 74 -8.48 -0.52 4.44
C LEU A 74 -8.84 -0.75 5.90
N ASP A 75 -9.17 0.32 6.60
CA ASP A 75 -9.70 0.28 7.95
C ASP A 75 -11.09 0.92 7.99
N ILE A 76 -12.04 0.17 8.55
CA ILE A 76 -13.43 0.60 8.69
C ILE A 76 -13.74 0.56 10.18
N PRO A 77 -13.80 1.74 10.84
CA PRO A 77 -14.13 1.81 12.25
C PRO A 77 -15.46 1.11 12.54
N GLU A 78 -15.53 0.35 13.63
CA GLU A 78 -16.70 -0.47 13.96
C GLU A 78 -18.00 0.35 14.01
N GLU A 79 -17.93 1.56 14.58
CA GLU A 79 -19.04 2.50 14.68
C GLU A 79 -19.60 2.90 13.30
N SER A 80 -18.72 3.04 12.30
CA SER A 80 -19.06 3.48 10.94
C SER A 80 -19.35 2.33 9.98
N LYS A 81 -19.13 1.07 10.39
CA LYS A 81 -19.27 -0.12 9.53
C LYS A 81 -20.66 -0.24 8.88
N LYS A 82 -21.72 0.07 9.62
CA LYS A 82 -23.11 0.05 9.12
C LYS A 82 -23.35 1.14 8.07
N THR A 83 -22.89 2.36 8.33
CA THR A 83 -23.03 3.50 7.42
C THR A 83 -22.24 3.29 6.14
N TYR A 84 -21.01 2.77 6.25
CA TYR A 84 -20.18 2.42 5.10
C TYR A 84 -20.84 1.34 4.22
N CYS A 85 -21.38 0.27 4.83
CA CYS A 85 -22.14 -0.77 4.13
C CYS A 85 -23.30 -0.19 3.33
N PHE A 86 -24.10 0.67 3.98
CA PHE A 86 -25.25 1.31 3.37
C PHE A 86 -24.84 2.19 2.19
N LEU A 87 -23.79 3.00 2.34
CA LEU A 87 -23.30 3.89 1.28
C LEU A 87 -22.79 3.10 0.08
N VAL A 88 -21.94 2.09 0.30
CA VAL A 88 -21.43 1.23 -0.79
C VAL A 88 -22.57 0.54 -1.52
N THR A 89 -23.56 0.03 -0.79
CA THR A 89 -24.73 -0.63 -1.38
C THR A 89 -25.57 0.35 -2.20
N LEU A 90 -25.83 1.56 -1.68
CA LEU A 90 -26.57 2.61 -2.38
C LEU A 90 -25.89 2.98 -3.70
N VAL A 91 -24.57 3.18 -3.68
CA VAL A 91 -23.76 3.47 -4.87
C VAL A 91 -23.83 2.32 -5.88
N CYS A 92 -23.72 1.06 -5.41
CA CYS A 92 -23.83 -0.12 -6.27
C CYS A 92 -25.22 -0.23 -6.92
N ILE A 93 -26.29 0.03 -6.18
CA ILE A 93 -27.66 0.01 -6.71
C ILE A 93 -27.85 1.13 -7.74
N PHE A 94 -27.41 2.35 -7.44
CA PHE A 94 -27.53 3.50 -8.33
C PHE A 94 -26.82 3.25 -9.66
N PHE A 95 -25.53 2.92 -9.62
CA PHE A 95 -24.77 2.65 -10.84
C PHE A 95 -25.23 1.36 -11.53
N GLY A 96 -25.60 0.32 -10.78
CA GLY A 96 -26.19 -0.89 -11.31
C GLY A 96 -27.47 -0.60 -12.11
N ALA A 97 -28.39 0.20 -11.59
CA ALA A 97 -29.60 0.61 -12.28
C ALA A 97 -29.31 1.40 -13.56
N VAL A 98 -28.36 2.34 -13.50
CA VAL A 98 -27.89 3.11 -14.67
C VAL A 98 -27.32 2.17 -15.74
N MET A 99 -26.49 1.22 -15.36
CA MET A 99 -25.90 0.25 -16.30
C MET A 99 -26.93 -0.70 -16.89
N LEU A 100 -27.92 -1.13 -16.11
CA LEU A 100 -29.02 -1.95 -16.61
C LEU A 100 -29.91 -1.18 -17.60
N PHE A 101 -30.17 0.10 -17.34
CA PHE A 101 -30.93 0.96 -18.25
C PHE A 101 -30.17 1.22 -19.56
N THR A 102 -28.85 1.38 -19.49
CA THR A 102 -27.97 1.68 -20.64
C THR A 102 -27.34 0.44 -21.26
N ARG A 103 -27.75 -0.77 -20.86
CA ARG A 103 -27.11 -2.07 -21.23
C ARG A 103 -26.93 -2.34 -22.72
N ARG A 104 -27.72 -1.67 -23.58
CA ARG A 104 -27.65 -1.81 -25.05
C ARG A 104 -26.62 -0.89 -25.70
N GLN A 105 -26.17 0.15 -24.98
CA GLN A 105 -25.18 1.09 -25.46
C GLN A 105 -23.79 0.46 -25.47
N ILE A 106 -22.99 0.78 -26.48
CA ILE A 106 -21.64 0.22 -26.66
C ILE A 106 -20.74 0.59 -25.49
N VAL A 107 -20.79 1.85 -25.03
CA VAL A 107 -19.99 2.36 -23.91
C VAL A 107 -20.17 1.51 -22.66
N THR A 108 -21.42 1.31 -22.21
CA THR A 108 -21.73 0.51 -21.02
C THR A 108 -21.28 -0.94 -21.16
N ARG A 109 -21.44 -1.53 -22.36
CA ARG A 109 -20.97 -2.92 -22.62
C ARG A 109 -19.46 -3.03 -22.47
N VAL A 110 -18.71 -2.11 -23.06
CA VAL A 110 -17.24 -2.09 -22.97
C VAL A 110 -16.82 -1.86 -21.52
N VAL A 111 -17.44 -0.92 -20.81
CA VAL A 111 -17.15 -0.67 -19.38
C VAL A 111 -17.33 -1.91 -18.54
N ILE A 112 -18.46 -2.62 -18.65
CA ILE A 112 -18.72 -3.84 -17.86
C ILE A 112 -17.65 -4.90 -18.14
N MET A 113 -17.29 -5.11 -19.41
CA MET A 113 -16.31 -6.14 -19.80
C MET A 113 -14.88 -5.77 -19.36
N CYS A 114 -14.50 -4.50 -19.50
CA CYS A 114 -13.19 -4.01 -19.09
C CYS A 114 -13.04 -3.87 -17.58
N ALA A 115 -14.13 -3.68 -16.82
CA ALA A 115 -14.11 -3.58 -15.36
C ALA A 115 -13.78 -4.91 -14.68
N MET A 116 -14.20 -6.04 -15.26
CA MET A 116 -13.99 -7.39 -14.71
C MET A 116 -12.55 -7.63 -14.20
N PRO A 117 -11.48 -7.52 -15.01
CA PRO A 117 -10.13 -7.79 -14.52
C PRO A 117 -9.70 -6.91 -13.34
N PHE A 118 -10.26 -5.71 -13.19
CA PHE A 118 -9.93 -4.81 -12.08
C PHE A 118 -10.67 -5.14 -10.77
N TYR A 119 -11.71 -5.97 -10.80
CA TYR A 119 -12.27 -6.51 -9.57
C TYR A 119 -11.38 -7.57 -8.93
N LEU A 120 -10.52 -8.23 -9.69
CA LEU A 120 -9.59 -9.22 -9.15
C LEU A 120 -8.76 -8.67 -7.97
N PRO A 121 -7.96 -7.59 -8.12
CA PRO A 121 -7.22 -7.04 -6.99
C PRO A 121 -8.14 -6.56 -5.85
N ILE A 122 -9.33 -6.05 -6.15
CA ILE A 122 -10.30 -5.62 -5.12
C ILE A 122 -10.73 -6.82 -4.26
N ILE A 123 -11.06 -7.94 -4.90
CA ILE A 123 -11.49 -9.18 -4.24
C ILE A 123 -10.34 -9.80 -3.45
N LEU A 124 -9.17 -9.93 -4.07
CA LEU A 124 -8.02 -10.61 -3.47
C LEU A 124 -7.50 -9.87 -2.24
N PHE A 125 -7.29 -8.56 -2.33
CA PHE A 125 -6.66 -7.83 -1.24
C PHE A 125 -7.62 -7.45 -0.11
N ASN A 126 -8.93 -7.29 -0.39
CA ASN A 126 -9.94 -6.93 0.61
C ASN A 126 -10.85 -8.09 1.03
N TYR A 127 -10.41 -9.35 0.88
CA TYR A 127 -11.27 -10.52 1.13
C TYR A 127 -11.86 -10.58 2.54
N GLN A 128 -11.20 -9.99 3.55
CA GLN A 128 -11.71 -9.92 4.93
C GLN A 128 -12.78 -8.84 5.14
N HIS A 129 -12.85 -7.82 4.28
CA HIS A 129 -13.82 -6.73 4.38
C HIS A 129 -15.08 -7.04 3.55
N LEU A 130 -15.84 -8.05 3.98
CA LEU A 130 -17.06 -8.51 3.30
C LEU A 130 -18.10 -7.40 3.06
N VAL A 131 -18.12 -6.38 3.92
CA VAL A 131 -19.00 -5.21 3.81
C VAL A 131 -18.79 -4.45 2.49
N LEU A 132 -17.55 -4.36 2.01
CA LEU A 132 -17.22 -3.78 0.71
C LEU A 132 -17.48 -4.77 -0.43
N LEU A 133 -17.08 -6.02 -0.22
CA LEU A 133 -17.01 -7.03 -1.26
C LEU A 133 -18.40 -7.51 -1.73
N VAL A 134 -19.32 -7.78 -0.80
CA VAL A 134 -20.60 -8.41 -1.11
C VAL A 134 -21.45 -7.54 -2.07
N PRO A 135 -21.67 -6.23 -1.81
CA PRO A 135 -22.44 -5.40 -2.73
C PRO A 135 -21.79 -5.29 -4.12
N LEU A 136 -20.46 -5.18 -4.17
CA LEU A 136 -19.72 -5.10 -5.44
C LEU A 136 -19.86 -6.39 -6.24
N MET A 137 -19.67 -7.55 -5.62
CA MET A 137 -19.79 -8.85 -6.29
C MET A 137 -21.19 -9.08 -6.86
N ILE A 138 -22.23 -8.79 -6.08
CA ILE A 138 -23.62 -8.90 -6.54
C ILE A 138 -23.84 -7.98 -7.75
N MET A 139 -23.38 -6.74 -7.69
CA MET A 139 -23.53 -5.78 -8.77
C MET A 139 -22.80 -6.24 -10.04
N VAL A 140 -21.57 -6.73 -9.92
CA VAL A 140 -20.77 -7.25 -11.05
C VAL A 140 -21.47 -8.42 -11.73
N VAL A 141 -21.94 -9.40 -10.96
CA VAL A 141 -22.64 -10.57 -11.51
C VAL A 141 -23.92 -10.15 -12.23
N ILE A 142 -24.74 -9.31 -11.61
CA ILE A 142 -26.00 -8.84 -12.20
C ILE A 142 -25.74 -8.06 -13.49
N THR A 143 -24.81 -7.10 -13.47
CA THR A 143 -24.54 -6.24 -14.64
C THR A 143 -23.86 -7.01 -15.77
N PHE A 144 -22.98 -7.96 -15.47
CA PHE A 144 -22.36 -8.83 -16.46
C PHE A 144 -23.39 -9.71 -17.17
N LEU A 145 -24.22 -10.43 -16.40
CA LEU A 145 -25.24 -11.33 -16.95
C LEU A 145 -26.29 -10.55 -17.75
N ALA A 146 -26.76 -9.42 -17.20
CA ALA A 146 -27.76 -8.57 -17.83
C ALA A 146 -27.19 -7.65 -18.93
N SER A 147 -25.87 -7.69 -19.19
CA SER A 147 -25.25 -6.89 -20.25
C SER A 147 -25.89 -7.19 -21.60
N GLY A 148 -26.00 -6.18 -22.47
CA GLY A 148 -26.58 -6.35 -23.79
C GLY A 148 -25.65 -7.01 -24.81
N SER A 149 -24.50 -7.54 -24.40
CA SER A 149 -23.54 -8.23 -25.26
C SER A 149 -24.09 -9.57 -25.77
N GLY A 150 -23.57 -10.07 -26.89
CA GLY A 150 -23.97 -11.39 -27.42
C GLY A 150 -23.65 -12.52 -26.43
N GLU A 151 -24.48 -13.56 -26.40
CA GLU A 151 -24.33 -14.68 -25.47
C GLU A 151 -22.96 -15.35 -25.59
N GLY A 152 -22.47 -15.59 -26.81
CA GLY A 152 -21.15 -16.17 -27.04
C GLY A 152 -20.01 -15.37 -26.40
N VAL A 153 -20.04 -14.04 -26.51
CA VAL A 153 -19.02 -13.16 -25.93
C VAL A 153 -19.03 -13.23 -24.41
N LYS A 154 -20.22 -13.24 -23.78
CA LYS A 154 -20.33 -13.36 -22.33
C LYS A 154 -19.84 -14.71 -21.83
N THR A 155 -20.17 -15.80 -22.54
CA THR A 155 -19.73 -17.14 -22.15
C THR A 155 -18.21 -17.26 -22.22
N ILE A 156 -17.58 -16.79 -23.31
CA ILE A 156 -16.13 -16.84 -23.48
C ILE A 156 -15.43 -15.96 -22.43
N LEU A 157 -15.80 -14.68 -22.33
CA LEU A 157 -15.18 -13.76 -21.37
C LEU A 157 -15.46 -14.17 -19.92
N GLY A 158 -16.66 -14.67 -19.63
CA GLY A 158 -17.02 -15.18 -18.32
C GLY A 158 -16.15 -16.36 -17.92
N ALA A 159 -15.91 -17.31 -18.82
CA ALA A 159 -14.99 -18.42 -18.58
C ALA A 159 -13.55 -17.93 -18.35
N VAL A 160 -13.04 -17.02 -19.20
CA VAL A 160 -11.69 -16.45 -19.07
C VAL A 160 -11.51 -15.72 -17.73
N PHE A 161 -12.45 -14.86 -17.35
CA PHE A 161 -12.38 -14.11 -16.09
C PHE A 161 -12.54 -15.03 -14.87
N LEU A 162 -13.42 -16.03 -14.94
CA LEU A 162 -13.57 -17.01 -13.87
C LEU A 162 -12.28 -17.79 -13.66
N SER A 163 -11.64 -18.27 -14.74
CA SER A 163 -10.33 -18.93 -14.68
C SER A 163 -9.25 -18.01 -14.12
N LEU A 164 -9.22 -16.74 -14.55
CA LEU A 164 -8.29 -15.74 -14.03
C LEU A 164 -8.48 -15.52 -12.52
N TYR A 165 -9.73 -15.50 -12.04
CA TYR A 165 -10.03 -15.29 -10.62
C TYR A 165 -9.63 -16.48 -9.78
N ILE A 166 -9.92 -17.70 -10.24
CA ILE A 166 -9.52 -18.93 -9.55
C ILE A 166 -7.99 -19.03 -9.50
N LEU A 167 -7.31 -18.81 -10.63
CA LEU A 167 -5.85 -18.85 -10.69
C LEU A 167 -5.22 -17.73 -9.84
N GLY A 168 -5.75 -16.52 -9.93
CA GLY A 168 -5.29 -15.37 -9.14
C GLY A 168 -5.47 -15.60 -7.64
N ALA A 169 -6.62 -16.15 -7.22
CA ALA A 169 -6.86 -16.53 -5.83
C ALA A 169 -5.92 -17.65 -5.38
N PHE A 170 -5.69 -18.66 -6.21
CA PHE A 170 -4.75 -19.73 -5.91
C PHE A 170 -3.33 -19.19 -5.69
N VAL A 171 -2.80 -18.41 -6.64
CA VAL A 171 -1.47 -17.80 -6.53
C VAL A 171 -1.38 -16.90 -5.30
N PHE A 172 -2.39 -16.05 -5.08
CA PHE A 172 -2.43 -15.17 -3.91
C PHE A 172 -2.41 -15.96 -2.61
N MET A 173 -3.24 -17.00 -2.47
CA MET A 173 -3.27 -17.83 -1.27
C MET A 173 -1.97 -18.61 -1.07
N THR A 174 -1.35 -19.11 -2.14
CA THR A 174 -0.03 -19.76 -2.06
C THR A 174 1.03 -18.78 -1.59
N VAL A 175 1.10 -17.58 -2.19
CA VAL A 175 2.04 -16.53 -1.76
C VAL A 175 1.79 -16.13 -0.30
N GLN A 176 0.53 -15.93 0.10
CA GLN A 176 0.17 -15.64 1.50
C GLN A 176 0.60 -16.75 2.46
N SER A 177 0.46 -18.02 2.06
CA SER A 177 0.87 -19.16 2.88
C SER A 177 2.38 -19.35 2.97
N LEU A 178 3.12 -18.99 1.92
CA LEU A 178 4.58 -19.09 1.88
C LEU A 178 5.26 -17.91 2.59
N LEU A 179 4.67 -16.71 2.49
CA LEU A 179 5.23 -15.49 3.05
C LEU A 179 4.82 -15.24 4.49
N ARG A 180 3.72 -15.83 4.99
CA ARG A 180 3.39 -15.77 6.42
C ARG A 180 4.26 -16.75 7.20
N PRO A 181 5.19 -16.27 8.02
CA PRO A 181 5.89 -17.17 8.93
C PRO A 181 4.88 -17.73 9.94
N ALA A 182 5.06 -18.97 10.39
CA ALA A 182 4.21 -19.61 11.38
C ALA A 182 4.50 -19.05 12.78
N ILE A 183 4.18 -17.78 13.00
CA ILE A 183 4.47 -17.08 14.24
C ILE A 183 3.23 -16.33 14.71
N GLU A 184 2.95 -16.41 16.00
CA GLU A 184 1.88 -15.62 16.62
C GLU A 184 2.37 -14.18 16.79
N GLU A 185 1.86 -13.30 15.92
CA GLU A 185 2.11 -11.86 15.95
C GLU A 185 0.90 -11.16 16.59
N THR A 186 1.14 -10.38 17.65
CA THR A 186 0.13 -9.51 18.24
C THR A 186 0.61 -8.08 18.31
N VAL A 187 -0.26 -7.14 17.92
CA VAL A 187 0.01 -5.71 18.06
C VAL A 187 -0.50 -5.27 19.43
N ILE A 188 0.42 -4.93 20.33
CA ILE A 188 0.08 -4.56 21.72
C ILE A 188 -0.42 -3.12 21.77
N LYS A 189 0.25 -2.23 21.04
CA LYS A 189 -0.02 -0.81 21.05
C LYS A 189 0.19 -0.23 19.66
N ARG A 190 -0.79 0.51 19.18
CA ARG A 190 -0.67 1.38 18.02
C ARG A 190 -1.06 2.79 18.44
N ASP A 191 -0.25 3.77 18.08
CA ASP A 191 -0.55 5.17 18.37
C ASP A 191 0.11 6.09 17.33
N VAL A 192 -0.30 7.35 17.35
CA VAL A 192 0.21 8.40 16.47
C VAL A 192 1.14 9.31 17.25
N THR A 193 2.19 9.80 16.57
CA THR A 193 3.12 10.79 17.11
C THR A 193 2.43 12.08 17.57
N PRO A 194 2.98 12.82 18.55
CA PRO A 194 2.42 14.09 19.01
C PRO A 194 2.12 15.11 17.90
N LYS A 195 2.98 15.22 16.88
CA LYS A 195 2.76 16.10 15.72
C LYS A 195 1.95 15.45 14.60
N GLY A 196 1.63 14.17 14.71
CA GLY A 196 0.83 13.46 13.71
C GLY A 196 1.58 13.06 12.45
N ALA A 197 2.90 13.24 12.38
CA ALA A 197 3.68 12.97 11.17
C ALA A 197 3.92 11.47 10.94
N PHE A 198 4.10 10.71 12.02
CA PHE A 198 4.31 9.27 11.99
C PHE A 198 3.30 8.53 12.87
N ARG A 199 3.09 7.26 12.56
CA ARG A 199 2.42 6.29 13.42
C ARG A 199 3.39 5.19 13.79
N TYR A 200 3.21 4.61 14.97
CA TYR A 200 4.05 3.51 15.41
C TYR A 200 3.19 2.35 15.93
N SER A 201 3.72 1.15 15.80
CA SER A 201 3.13 -0.08 16.33
C SER A 201 4.17 -0.87 17.09
N VAL A 202 3.83 -1.26 18.32
CA VAL A 202 4.58 -2.22 19.13
C VAL A 202 3.99 -3.59 18.87
N VAL A 203 4.85 -4.49 18.43
CA VAL A 203 4.46 -5.83 18.03
C VAL A 203 5.24 -6.83 18.88
N GLN A 204 4.52 -7.81 19.43
CA GLN A 204 5.09 -8.97 20.07
C GLN A 204 4.91 -10.18 19.15
N VAL A 205 5.96 -10.96 19.03
CA VAL A 205 6.03 -12.13 18.17
C VAL A 205 6.56 -13.29 19.00
N LEU A 206 5.80 -14.38 19.08
CA LEU A 206 6.24 -15.58 19.81
C LEU A 206 6.83 -16.61 18.84
N ASP A 207 8.16 -16.63 18.73
CA ASP A 207 8.93 -17.60 17.94
C ASP A 207 9.48 -18.75 18.81
N GLN A 208 10.12 -19.75 18.17
CA GLN A 208 10.77 -20.87 18.88
C GLN A 208 11.94 -20.44 19.79
N GLY A 209 12.35 -19.16 19.74
CA GLY A 209 13.48 -18.58 20.47
C GLY A 209 13.07 -17.68 21.65
N ASN A 210 11.93 -17.97 22.31
CA ASN A 210 11.33 -17.17 23.40
C ASN A 210 10.76 -15.82 22.97
N GLY A 211 10.48 -15.64 21.68
CA GLY A 211 9.81 -14.47 21.14
C GLY A 211 10.63 -13.18 21.13
N ASN A 212 10.08 -12.16 20.48
CA ASN A 212 10.66 -10.83 20.41
C ASN A 212 9.58 -9.75 20.55
N THR A 213 9.99 -8.58 20.99
CA THR A 213 9.19 -7.35 20.93
C THR A 213 9.90 -6.38 20.00
N TYR A 214 9.22 -5.90 18.97
CA TYR A 214 9.77 -4.89 18.07
C TYR A 214 8.84 -3.69 17.92
N VAL A 215 9.43 -2.56 17.51
CA VAL A 215 8.71 -1.33 17.17
C VAL A 215 8.85 -1.06 15.70
N SER A 216 7.72 -0.91 15.03
CA SER A 216 7.65 -0.47 13.65
C SER A 216 7.10 0.95 13.56
N ILE A 217 7.67 1.74 12.66
CA ILE A 217 7.24 3.11 12.35
C ILE A 217 6.81 3.18 10.88
N GLU A 218 5.72 3.92 10.65
CA GLU A 218 5.17 4.22 9.33
C GLU A 218 4.85 5.73 9.25
N PRO A 219 4.98 6.37 8.07
CA PRO A 219 4.53 7.73 7.86
C PRO A 219 3.01 7.79 7.90
N ASN A 220 2.47 8.84 8.53
CA ASN A 220 1.03 9.08 8.63
C ASN A 220 0.54 10.14 7.60
N THR A 221 1.46 10.73 6.83
CA THR A 221 1.18 11.78 5.85
C THR A 221 0.69 11.27 4.50
N ALA A 222 0.96 10.00 4.17
CA ALA A 222 0.60 9.38 2.89
C ALA A 222 -0.79 8.71 2.90
N ASP A 223 -1.47 8.74 4.04
CA ASP A 223 -2.77 8.08 4.22
C ASP A 223 -3.92 8.90 3.63
N ILE A 224 -5.03 8.21 3.35
CA ILE A 224 -6.24 8.84 2.86
C ILE A 224 -7.35 8.63 3.89
N ASP A 225 -7.79 9.71 4.51
CA ASP A 225 -8.88 9.70 5.49
C ASP A 225 -10.21 10.12 4.82
N TYR A 226 -11.22 9.27 4.95
CA TYR A 226 -12.62 9.59 4.64
C TYR A 226 -13.47 9.41 5.89
N SER A 227 -14.59 10.13 5.97
CA SER A 227 -15.48 10.12 7.14
C SER A 227 -15.93 8.74 7.64
N HIS A 228 -15.88 7.70 6.81
CA HIS A 228 -16.33 6.35 7.13
C HIS A 228 -15.30 5.25 6.80
N SER A 229 -14.11 5.60 6.34
CA SER A 229 -13.06 4.63 5.98
C SER A 229 -11.69 5.30 5.97
N LYS A 230 -10.68 4.65 6.55
CA LYS A 230 -9.29 5.08 6.48
C LYS A 230 -8.49 4.14 5.59
N TRP A 231 -7.61 4.71 4.77
CA TRP A 231 -6.74 3.96 3.88
C TRP A 231 -5.29 4.25 4.26
N TYR A 232 -4.63 3.27 4.87
CA TYR A 232 -3.25 3.39 5.32
C TYR A 232 -2.28 2.98 4.22
N ALA A 233 -1.29 3.80 3.89
CA ALA A 233 -0.35 3.49 2.81
C ALA A 233 0.53 2.27 3.16
N LYS A 234 0.65 1.31 2.23
CA LYS A 234 1.46 0.09 2.39
C LYS A 234 2.93 0.28 2.01
N GLY A 235 3.78 -0.60 2.57
CA GLY A 235 5.18 -0.73 2.18
C GLY A 235 6.12 0.26 2.87
N PHE A 236 5.62 1.07 3.78
CA PHE A 236 6.44 2.05 4.51
C PHE A 236 6.84 1.60 5.91
N ALA A 237 6.46 0.40 6.35
CA ALA A 237 6.83 -0.14 7.66
C ALA A 237 8.35 -0.26 7.77
N LYS A 238 8.92 0.31 8.84
CA LYS A 238 10.33 0.13 9.19
C LYS A 238 10.45 -0.26 10.65
N GLU A 239 11.09 -1.40 10.88
CA GLU A 239 11.49 -1.84 12.21
C GLU A 239 12.64 -0.97 12.69
N VAL A 240 12.45 -0.29 13.83
CA VAL A 240 13.42 0.65 14.40
C VAL A 240 14.01 0.16 15.72
N TYR A 241 13.38 -0.83 16.35
CA TYR A 241 13.85 -1.41 17.60
C TYR A 241 13.41 -2.85 17.69
N GLN A 242 14.30 -3.70 18.19
CA GLN A 242 14.03 -5.11 18.45
C GLN A 242 14.65 -5.50 19.79
N GLU A 243 13.89 -6.20 20.63
CA GLU A 243 14.37 -6.77 21.88
C GLU A 243 13.99 -8.25 21.97
N ARG A 244 14.98 -9.06 22.39
CA ARG A 244 14.86 -10.50 22.63
C ARG A 244 15.41 -10.81 24.02
N PRO A 245 14.75 -11.63 24.85
CA PRO A 245 13.45 -12.31 24.65
C PRO A 245 12.25 -11.35 24.82
N LEU A 246 11.02 -11.87 24.79
CA LEU A 246 9.79 -11.09 24.97
C LEU A 246 9.86 -10.19 26.22
N SER A 247 9.64 -8.87 26.05
CA SER A 247 9.63 -7.92 27.17
C SER A 247 8.20 -7.57 27.58
N GLU A 248 7.88 -7.78 28.85
CA GLU A 248 6.57 -7.41 29.46
C GLU A 248 6.48 -5.92 29.81
N LYS A 249 7.62 -5.24 30.02
CA LYS A 249 7.67 -3.83 30.43
C LYS A 249 8.29 -3.00 29.31
N PHE A 250 7.42 -2.35 28.55
CA PHE A 250 7.82 -1.56 27.39
C PHE A 250 7.51 -0.07 27.60
N LYS A 251 8.54 0.78 27.71
CA LYS A 251 8.35 2.24 27.87
C LYS A 251 8.70 2.97 26.58
N ILE A 252 7.70 3.66 26.03
CA ILE A 252 7.83 4.51 24.85
C ILE A 252 7.67 5.96 25.24
N GLU A 253 8.60 6.81 24.82
CA GLU A 253 8.50 8.25 24.97
C GLU A 253 8.84 8.95 23.66
N TRP A 254 8.00 9.91 23.27
CA TRP A 254 8.30 10.83 22.18
C TRP A 254 8.78 12.15 22.77
N LYS A 255 9.86 12.69 22.22
CA LYS A 255 10.38 14.01 22.59
C LYS A 255 10.58 14.85 21.35
N THR A 256 10.20 16.12 21.44
CA THR A 256 10.50 17.11 20.42
C THR A 256 11.88 17.69 20.70
N GLN A 257 12.75 17.68 19.70
CA GLN A 257 14.10 18.24 19.78
C GLN A 257 14.35 19.15 18.58
N THR A 258 15.15 20.18 18.78
CA THR A 258 15.50 21.09 17.69
C THR A 258 16.55 20.46 16.76
N ARG A 259 16.56 20.89 15.50
CA ARG A 259 17.52 20.45 14.49
C ARG A 259 18.98 20.65 14.94
N SER A 260 19.25 21.77 15.58
CA SER A 260 20.56 22.12 16.13
C SER A 260 20.98 21.25 17.32
N GLU A 261 20.04 20.82 18.16
CA GLU A 261 20.32 19.88 19.26
C GLU A 261 20.65 18.48 18.72
N ILE A 262 19.84 17.96 17.80
CA ILE A 262 20.07 16.65 17.19
C ILE A 262 21.41 16.61 16.45
N THR A 263 21.72 17.66 15.68
CA THR A 263 22.99 17.73 14.93
C THR A 263 24.19 17.71 15.89
N ARG A 264 24.12 18.45 17.01
CA ARG A 264 25.16 18.43 18.05
C ARG A 264 25.30 17.06 18.70
N GLU A 265 24.18 16.41 19.03
CA GLU A 265 24.16 15.07 19.62
C GLU A 265 24.80 14.03 18.68
N LEU A 266 24.40 14.02 17.41
CA LEU A 266 24.92 13.09 16.40
C LEU A 266 26.43 13.29 16.18
N ILE A 267 26.91 14.52 16.07
CA ILE A 267 28.34 14.81 15.89
C ILE A 267 29.15 14.44 17.14
N THR A 268 28.59 14.65 18.34
CA THR A 268 29.25 14.34 19.61
C THR A 268 29.42 12.82 19.78
N HIS A 269 28.39 12.04 19.44
CA HIS A 269 28.46 10.58 19.52
C HIS A 269 29.23 9.95 18.35
N ASN A 270 29.09 10.49 17.13
CA ASN A 270 29.77 10.01 15.93
C ASN A 270 30.19 11.18 15.01
N PRO A 271 31.43 11.70 15.17
CA PRO A 271 31.91 12.85 14.38
C PRO A 271 32.12 12.52 12.89
N SER A 272 32.18 11.24 12.54
CA SER A 272 32.30 10.74 11.17
C SER A 272 30.98 10.43 10.48
N THR A 273 29.84 10.88 11.02
CA THR A 273 28.51 10.65 10.40
C THR A 273 28.46 11.21 8.97
N VAL A 274 28.16 10.34 8.00
CA VAL A 274 28.04 10.65 6.57
C VAL A 274 26.65 10.25 6.09
N PHE A 275 26.02 11.11 5.30
CA PHE A 275 24.77 10.82 4.62
C PHE A 275 25.01 10.70 3.11
N THR A 276 24.35 9.74 2.48
CA THR A 276 24.37 9.60 1.03
C THR A 276 23.23 10.43 0.46
N LEU A 277 23.57 11.51 -0.25
CA LEU A 277 22.62 12.36 -0.94
C LEU A 277 22.28 11.77 -2.32
N ASP A 278 21.01 11.84 -2.69
CA ASP A 278 20.55 11.47 -4.02
C ASP A 278 20.67 12.63 -5.02
N ALA A 279 20.30 12.35 -6.28
CA ALA A 279 20.32 13.32 -7.37
C ALA A 279 19.51 14.60 -7.09
N GLU A 280 18.33 14.48 -6.47
CA GLU A 280 17.46 15.61 -6.18
C GLU A 280 18.08 16.49 -5.09
N GLN A 281 18.60 15.87 -4.03
CA GLN A 281 19.27 16.52 -2.91
C GLN A 281 20.59 17.20 -3.34
N ILE A 282 21.39 16.54 -4.20
CA ILE A 282 22.61 17.12 -4.79
C ILE A 282 22.26 18.41 -5.53
N LYS A 283 21.21 18.37 -6.37
CA LYS A 283 20.76 19.52 -7.14
C LYS A 283 20.20 20.64 -6.27
N LEU A 284 19.44 20.30 -5.22
CA LEU A 284 18.89 21.26 -4.26
C LEU A 284 20.00 22.03 -3.53
N LEU A 285 21.12 21.37 -3.24
CA LEU A 285 22.28 21.99 -2.58
C LEU A 285 23.26 22.66 -3.55
N GLY A 286 23.01 22.61 -4.87
CA GLY A 286 23.93 23.14 -5.89
C GLY A 286 25.27 22.40 -5.96
N LEU A 287 25.30 21.13 -5.56
CA LEU A 287 26.48 20.26 -5.57
C LEU A 287 26.65 19.52 -6.92
N ASP A 288 25.78 19.77 -7.88
CA ASP A 288 25.82 19.24 -9.24
C ASP A 288 26.94 19.89 -10.07
N ALA A 289 27.24 21.17 -9.81
CA ALA A 289 28.29 21.92 -10.47
C ALA A 289 29.68 21.34 -10.14
N GLY A 290 30.24 20.56 -11.06
CA GLY A 290 31.53 19.90 -10.91
C GLY A 290 31.46 18.47 -10.40
N TYR A 291 30.26 17.90 -10.23
CA TYR A 291 30.10 16.48 -9.93
C TYR A 291 30.62 15.63 -11.08
N GLN A 292 31.58 14.77 -10.77
CA GLN A 292 32.19 13.83 -11.70
C GLN A 292 32.35 12.48 -11.02
N LYS A 293 31.98 11.41 -11.72
CA LYS A 293 32.19 10.04 -11.26
C LYS A 293 32.74 9.20 -12.40
N GLU A 294 33.77 8.43 -12.09
CA GLU A 294 34.37 7.50 -13.03
C GLU A 294 33.61 6.17 -13.00
N PHE A 295 33.34 5.64 -14.18
CA PHE A 295 32.74 4.33 -14.40
C PHE A 295 33.64 3.53 -15.33
N THR A 296 33.76 2.23 -15.09
CA THR A 296 34.39 1.34 -16.08
C THR A 296 33.41 1.07 -17.23
N ILE A 297 33.90 0.94 -18.45
CA ILE A 297 33.06 0.63 -19.63
C ILE A 297 32.29 -0.69 -19.43
N GLY A 298 32.87 -1.65 -18.69
CA GLY A 298 32.22 -2.91 -18.33
C GLY A 298 30.99 -2.75 -17.42
N GLU A 299 30.96 -1.76 -16.53
CA GLU A 299 29.83 -1.51 -15.61
C GLU A 299 28.60 -0.93 -16.32
N LEU A 300 28.80 -0.25 -17.44
CA LEU A 300 27.72 0.37 -18.20
C LEU A 300 26.99 -0.66 -19.07
N SER A 301 25.66 -0.62 -19.04
CA SER A 301 24.84 -1.44 -19.93
C SER A 301 25.08 -1.07 -21.40
N ARG A 302 24.86 -2.02 -22.33
CA ARG A 302 25.03 -1.76 -23.77
C ARG A 302 24.29 -0.49 -24.24
N ARG A 303 23.05 -0.27 -23.77
CA ARG A 303 22.27 0.92 -24.12
C ARG A 303 22.95 2.21 -23.65
N GLN A 304 23.51 2.21 -22.44
CA GLN A 304 24.23 3.36 -21.88
C GLN A 304 25.52 3.63 -22.65
N ARG A 305 26.30 2.60 -22.98
CA ARG A 305 27.51 2.73 -23.80
C ARG A 305 27.20 3.32 -25.17
N HIS A 306 26.17 2.80 -25.85
CA HIS A 306 25.78 3.28 -27.18
C HIS A 306 25.32 4.74 -27.15
N LYS A 307 24.62 5.17 -26.10
CA LYS A 307 24.26 6.60 -25.91
C LYS A 307 25.49 7.51 -25.79
N LEU A 308 26.55 7.02 -25.16
CA LEU A 308 27.85 7.72 -25.06
C LEU A 308 28.69 7.62 -26.35
N GLY A 309 28.24 6.87 -27.35
CA GLY A 309 29.01 6.60 -28.56
C GLY A 309 30.12 5.55 -28.38
N TYR A 310 30.05 4.73 -27.33
CA TYR A 310 31.02 3.67 -27.04
C TYR A 310 30.44 2.27 -27.27
N GLY A 311 31.30 1.31 -27.61
CA GLY A 311 31.02 -0.13 -27.65
C GLY A 311 32.11 -0.92 -26.92
N SER A 312 31.83 -2.15 -26.53
CA SER A 312 32.83 -3.01 -25.85
C SER A 312 33.51 -3.95 -26.85
N ASN A 313 34.84 -4.06 -26.78
CA ASN A 313 35.60 -5.02 -27.58
C ASN A 313 35.19 -6.49 -27.34
N ASP A 314 34.88 -6.82 -26.09
CA ASP A 314 34.45 -8.18 -25.70
C ASP A 314 33.06 -8.58 -26.22
N ASP A 315 32.26 -7.61 -26.68
CA ASP A 315 30.90 -7.87 -27.13
C ASP A 315 30.88 -8.15 -28.65
N LYS A 316 30.56 -9.41 -29.00
CA LYS A 316 30.47 -9.89 -30.39
C LYS A 316 29.50 -9.09 -31.26
N ILE A 317 28.53 -8.39 -30.66
CA ILE A 317 27.55 -7.58 -31.40
C ILE A 317 28.11 -6.17 -31.62
N ASP A 318 28.72 -5.57 -30.60
CA ASP A 318 29.32 -4.23 -30.71
C ASP A 318 30.45 -4.25 -31.75
N SER A 319 31.31 -5.27 -31.73
CA SER A 319 32.39 -5.45 -32.72
C SER A 319 31.91 -5.57 -34.17
N LYS A 320 30.73 -6.19 -34.40
CA LYS A 320 30.13 -6.31 -35.75
C LYS A 320 29.40 -5.05 -36.20
N LEU A 321 28.79 -4.32 -35.27
CA LEU A 321 27.94 -3.16 -35.57
C LEU A 321 28.64 -1.82 -35.35
N ALA A 322 29.90 -1.80 -34.87
CA ALA A 322 30.65 -0.58 -34.57
C ALA A 322 30.64 0.42 -35.73
N ARG A 323 30.90 -0.07 -36.94
CA ARG A 323 30.92 0.74 -38.16
C ARG A 323 29.54 1.26 -38.58
N LEU A 324 28.48 0.49 -38.30
CA LEU A 324 27.10 0.85 -38.64
C LEU A 324 26.54 1.89 -37.65
N LEU A 325 26.82 1.72 -36.36
CA LEU A 325 26.30 2.55 -35.27
C LEU A 325 27.20 3.77 -34.96
N ARG A 326 28.34 3.92 -35.65
CA ARG A 326 29.34 4.99 -35.42
C ARG A 326 29.81 5.05 -33.95
N ILE A 327 29.99 3.87 -33.33
CA ILE A 327 30.45 3.74 -31.95
C ILE A 327 31.94 3.40 -31.91
N THR A 328 32.66 3.97 -30.95
CA THR A 328 34.07 3.70 -30.71
C THR A 328 34.21 2.50 -29.77
N LEU A 329 34.93 1.47 -30.20
CA LEU A 329 35.17 0.31 -29.36
C LEU A 329 36.23 0.64 -28.31
N LYS A 330 35.91 0.35 -27.05
CA LYS A 330 36.77 0.53 -25.88
C LYS A 330 36.96 -0.79 -25.15
N ASP A 331 38.06 -0.89 -24.44
CA ASP A 331 38.32 -2.01 -23.54
C ASP A 331 37.41 -1.90 -22.31
N PRO A 332 36.90 -3.03 -21.78
CA PRO A 332 35.96 -3.01 -20.66
C PRO A 332 36.53 -2.42 -19.37
N GLU A 333 37.86 -2.47 -19.21
CA GLU A 333 38.59 -1.90 -18.07
C GLU A 333 38.87 -0.39 -18.23
N GLU A 334 38.61 0.18 -19.41
CA GLU A 334 38.80 1.61 -19.63
C GLU A 334 37.77 2.41 -18.81
N THR A 335 38.21 3.48 -18.16
CA THR A 335 37.32 4.35 -17.37
C THR A 335 36.82 5.52 -18.20
N VAL A 336 35.59 5.94 -17.92
CA VAL A 336 34.98 7.15 -18.46
C VAL A 336 34.46 7.99 -17.30
N THR A 337 34.87 9.25 -17.28
CA THR A 337 34.35 10.25 -16.34
C THR A 337 33.04 10.79 -16.89
N LEU A 338 31.96 10.63 -16.11
CA LEU A 338 30.64 11.16 -16.43
C LEU A 338 30.32 12.34 -15.52
N ASN A 339 29.77 13.40 -16.10
CA ASN A 339 29.21 14.51 -15.32
C ASN A 339 27.78 14.21 -14.86
N PHE A 340 27.24 15.05 -13.97
CA PHE A 340 25.89 14.88 -13.41
C PHE A 340 24.81 14.73 -14.48
N GLU A 341 24.76 15.62 -15.48
CA GLU A 341 23.72 15.60 -16.52
C GLU A 341 23.81 14.35 -17.41
N GLN A 342 25.03 13.93 -17.77
CA GLN A 342 25.27 12.70 -18.53
C GLN A 342 24.79 11.48 -17.76
N MET A 343 25.03 11.42 -16.44
CA MET A 343 24.53 10.31 -15.62
C MET A 343 23.01 10.25 -15.65
N ILE A 344 22.32 11.39 -15.48
CA ILE A 344 20.86 11.45 -15.52
C ILE A 344 20.31 11.01 -16.88
N ASP A 345 20.90 11.46 -18.01
CA ASP A 345 20.44 11.03 -19.34
C ASP A 345 20.65 9.51 -19.57
N LEU A 346 21.68 8.94 -18.97
CA LEU A 346 21.94 7.50 -19.02
C LEU A 346 21.05 6.68 -18.08
N GLY A 347 20.19 7.33 -17.29
CA GLY A 347 19.37 6.69 -16.27
C GLY A 347 20.20 6.14 -15.10
N LEU A 348 21.38 6.70 -14.85
CA LEU A 348 22.17 6.43 -13.66
C LEU A 348 21.73 7.39 -12.55
N SER A 349 21.75 6.92 -11.30
CA SER A 349 21.43 7.73 -10.13
C SER A 349 22.71 8.25 -9.48
N PRO A 350 23.08 9.53 -9.68
CA PRO A 350 24.24 10.10 -9.00
C PRO A 350 23.99 10.12 -7.48
N THR A 351 25.02 9.75 -6.74
CA THR A 351 25.04 9.77 -5.28
C THR A 351 26.25 10.54 -4.77
N TYR A 352 26.10 11.23 -3.64
CA TYR A 352 27.17 12.02 -3.06
C TYR A 352 27.22 11.86 -1.54
N GLU A 353 28.37 11.46 -1.02
CA GLU A 353 28.59 11.31 0.42
C GLU A 353 28.90 12.66 1.07
N GLN A 354 27.98 13.14 1.90
CA GLN A 354 28.10 14.41 2.61
C GLN A 354 28.25 14.16 4.11
N ARG A 355 29.35 14.66 4.69
CA ARG A 355 29.55 14.62 6.14
C ARG A 355 28.62 15.61 6.84
N LEU A 356 27.99 15.17 7.92
CA LEU A 356 27.07 16.00 8.71
C LEU A 356 27.75 17.24 9.29
N SER A 357 29.01 17.11 9.73
CA SER A 357 29.81 18.23 10.27
C SER A 357 30.09 19.35 9.28
N ARG A 358 29.90 19.10 7.97
CA ARG A 358 30.05 20.10 6.90
C ARG A 358 28.71 20.67 6.43
N MET A 359 27.58 20.23 6.99
CA MET A 359 26.26 20.73 6.62
C MET A 359 25.88 21.90 7.54
N THR A 360 25.48 23.01 6.93
CA THR A 360 24.91 24.15 7.66
C THR A 360 23.44 23.86 8.00
N ASP A 361 22.93 24.59 8.99
CA ASP A 361 21.52 24.52 9.38
C ASP A 361 20.59 24.90 8.20
N GLU A 362 21.02 25.83 7.35
CA GLU A 362 20.34 26.22 6.12
C GLU A 362 20.33 25.11 5.06
N ASN A 363 21.43 24.37 4.89
CA ASN A 363 21.47 23.21 4.01
C ASN A 363 20.46 22.15 4.46
N LEU A 364 20.39 21.87 5.76
CA LEU A 364 19.43 20.92 6.32
C LEU A 364 17.98 21.39 6.15
N ALA A 365 17.72 22.70 6.28
CA ALA A 365 16.41 23.29 5.97
C ALA A 365 16.03 23.09 4.51
N THR A 366 16.98 23.31 3.60
CA THR A 366 16.79 23.16 2.16
C THR A 366 16.48 21.71 1.77
N LEU A 367 17.04 20.74 2.50
CA LEU A 367 16.72 19.32 2.35
C LEU A 367 15.37 18.91 2.98
N GLY A 368 14.63 19.85 3.57
CA GLY A 368 13.30 19.61 4.12
C GLY A 368 13.28 19.14 5.59
N VAL A 369 14.42 19.19 6.29
CA VAL A 369 14.46 18.85 7.72
C VAL A 369 13.80 19.97 8.54
N PRO A 370 12.72 19.69 9.29
CA PRO A 370 12.03 20.73 10.06
C PRO A 370 12.89 21.25 11.22
N GLU A 371 12.57 22.44 11.72
CA GLU A 371 13.29 23.03 12.87
C GLU A 371 13.10 22.19 14.14
N GLU A 372 11.88 21.73 14.39
CA GLU A 372 11.53 20.84 15.49
C GLU A 372 11.20 19.44 14.99
N ASN A 373 11.96 18.46 15.44
CA ASN A 373 11.89 17.07 15.02
C ASN A 373 11.41 16.16 16.14
N GLU A 374 10.69 15.10 15.78
CA GLU A 374 10.28 14.06 16.72
C GLU A 374 11.34 12.97 16.86
N VAL A 375 11.67 12.64 18.10
CA VAL A 375 12.63 11.60 18.47
C VAL A 375 11.95 10.56 19.35
N LEU A 376 12.07 9.29 18.95
CA LEU A 376 11.53 8.15 19.67
C LEU A 376 12.55 7.59 20.63
N TYR A 377 12.13 7.44 21.89
CA TYR A 377 12.86 6.73 22.92
C TYR A 377 12.12 5.44 23.28
N VAL A 378 12.84 4.32 23.22
CA VAL A 378 12.39 3.03 23.75
C VAL A 378 13.32 2.64 24.88
N ASN A 379 12.76 2.40 26.07
CA ASN A 379 13.51 2.04 27.27
C ASN A 379 14.69 3.01 27.56
N GLY A 380 14.51 4.29 27.25
CA GLY A 380 15.51 5.35 27.45
C GLY A 380 16.58 5.47 26.35
N LYS A 381 16.58 4.59 25.35
CA LYS A 381 17.48 4.66 24.18
C LYS A 381 16.79 5.34 23.01
N VAL A 382 17.53 6.17 22.27
CA VAL A 382 17.03 6.72 21.00
C VAL A 382 17.02 5.61 19.96
N VAL A 383 15.88 5.41 19.31
CA VAL A 383 15.71 4.37 18.29
C VAL A 383 15.22 4.92 16.96
N PHE A 384 14.69 6.15 16.94
CA PHE A 384 14.27 6.80 15.71
C PHE A 384 14.38 8.32 15.83
N ARG A 385 14.82 8.95 14.74
CA ARG A 385 14.88 10.41 14.61
C ARG A 385 14.24 10.81 13.29
N GLN A 386 13.20 11.64 13.33
CA GLN A 386 12.59 12.22 12.13
C GLN A 386 13.65 12.93 11.26
N TYR A 387 14.59 13.62 11.90
CA TYR A 387 15.72 14.29 11.25
C TYR A 387 16.45 13.37 10.26
N VAL A 388 16.83 12.17 10.73
CA VAL A 388 17.57 11.19 9.93
C VAL A 388 16.67 10.61 8.84
N ALA A 389 15.41 10.29 9.19
CA ALA A 389 14.46 9.73 8.25
C ALA A 389 14.16 10.64 7.04
N VAL A 390 14.20 11.96 7.23
CA VAL A 390 14.07 12.94 6.15
C VAL A 390 15.34 12.98 5.28
N LEU A 391 16.52 13.04 5.91
CA LEU A 391 17.79 13.10 5.17
C LEU A 391 18.04 11.84 4.32
N GLU A 392 17.76 10.67 4.87
CA GLU A 392 17.94 9.38 4.18
C GLU A 392 16.75 8.98 3.32
N ARG A 393 15.70 9.84 3.25
CA ARG A 393 14.46 9.56 2.53
C ARG A 393 13.88 8.18 2.84
N THR A 394 13.95 7.79 4.11
CA THR A 394 13.57 6.45 4.60
C THR A 394 12.15 6.05 4.20
N PHE A 395 11.24 7.03 4.07
CA PHE A 395 9.84 6.83 3.70
C PHE A 395 9.47 7.44 2.34
N SER A 396 10.41 7.49 1.40
CA SER A 396 10.13 7.88 0.00
C SER A 396 9.35 6.82 -0.77
N GLU A 397 8.70 7.18 -1.88
CA GLU A 397 7.97 6.20 -2.71
C GLU A 397 8.88 5.07 -3.24
N SER A 398 10.16 5.37 -3.48
CA SER A 398 11.17 4.40 -3.90
C SER A 398 11.62 3.45 -2.81
N SER A 399 11.43 3.78 -1.53
CA SER A 399 11.84 2.92 -0.40
C SER A 399 10.75 1.94 0.04
N ARG A 400 9.62 1.92 -0.67
CA ARG A 400 8.49 1.04 -0.36
C ARG A 400 8.87 -0.42 -0.53
N ASP A 401 8.59 -1.21 0.50
CA ASP A 401 8.72 -2.65 0.42
C ASP A 401 7.66 -3.22 -0.55
N LEU A 402 8.14 -3.85 -1.61
CA LEU A 402 7.30 -4.44 -2.65
C LEU A 402 6.53 -5.66 -2.13
N SER A 403 7.08 -6.37 -1.14
CA SER A 403 6.43 -7.54 -0.53
C SER A 403 5.14 -7.14 0.19
N ALA A 404 5.09 -5.94 0.77
CA ALA A 404 3.89 -5.41 1.42
C ALA A 404 2.70 -5.27 0.45
N PHE A 405 2.93 -5.15 -0.87
CA PHE A 405 1.84 -5.13 -1.85
C PHE A 405 1.21 -6.50 -2.08
N LEU A 406 1.88 -7.57 -1.69
CA LEU A 406 1.35 -8.92 -1.75
C LEU A 406 0.56 -9.29 -0.50
N GLU A 407 0.66 -8.50 0.58
CA GLU A 407 -0.07 -8.69 1.84
C GLU A 407 -1.56 -8.34 1.73
N SER A 408 -2.38 -8.95 2.57
CA SER A 408 -3.79 -8.60 2.71
C SER A 408 -3.99 -7.17 3.24
N ASN A 409 -5.11 -6.52 2.92
CA ASN A 409 -5.40 -5.12 3.32
C ASN A 409 -5.80 -4.95 4.78
N THR A 410 -5.46 -5.92 5.60
CA THR A 410 -6.05 -6.12 6.92
C THR A 410 -5.18 -5.41 7.92
N VAL A 411 -5.78 -4.47 8.64
CA VAL A 411 -5.11 -3.82 9.76
C VAL A 411 -5.16 -4.78 10.95
N PRO A 412 -4.02 -5.20 11.52
CA PRO A 412 -4.02 -6.07 12.69
C PRO A 412 -4.76 -5.40 13.85
N GLU A 413 -5.61 -6.17 14.53
CA GLU A 413 -6.31 -5.73 15.74
C GLU A 413 -5.30 -5.51 16.88
N VAL A 414 -5.61 -4.55 17.76
CA VAL A 414 -4.76 -4.24 18.90
C VAL A 414 -5.18 -5.13 20.06
N HIS A 415 -4.28 -5.98 20.52
CA HIS A 415 -4.46 -6.86 21.66
C HIS A 415 -3.54 -6.40 22.80
N PRO A 416 -4.03 -5.53 23.71
CA PRO A 416 -3.20 -4.92 24.76
C PRO A 416 -2.67 -5.93 25.79
N GLU A 417 -3.29 -7.10 25.88
CA GLU A 417 -2.87 -8.23 26.72
C GLU A 417 -1.57 -8.89 26.20
N GLY A 418 -1.15 -8.62 24.95
CA GLY A 418 0.04 -9.21 24.32
C GLY A 418 -0.16 -10.66 23.89
N VAL A 419 0.94 -11.36 23.58
CA VAL A 419 0.90 -12.81 23.32
C VAL A 419 0.84 -13.55 24.65
N GLU A 420 -0.09 -14.50 24.80
CA GLU A 420 -0.10 -15.39 25.96
C GLU A 420 1.18 -16.26 25.95
N ILE A 421 2.10 -15.99 26.86
CA ILE A 421 3.30 -16.81 27.03
C ILE A 421 2.82 -18.17 27.57
N PRO A 422 3.00 -19.29 26.85
CA PRO A 422 2.69 -20.60 27.41
C PRO A 422 3.53 -20.77 28.68
N LYS A 423 2.87 -20.94 29.82
CA LYS A 423 3.55 -21.22 31.09
C LYS A 423 4.41 -22.46 30.86
N THR A 424 5.73 -22.31 30.93
CA THR A 424 6.63 -23.45 31.04
C THR A 424 6.23 -24.19 32.30
N GLU A 425 5.53 -25.32 32.15
CA GLU A 425 5.40 -26.27 33.24
C GLU A 425 6.82 -26.72 33.57
N THR A 426 7.36 -26.19 34.66
CA THR A 426 8.53 -26.73 35.32
C THR A 426 8.18 -28.18 35.67
N THR A 427 8.45 -29.09 34.74
CA THR A 427 8.47 -30.51 35.01
C THR A 427 9.61 -30.66 36.00
N THR A 428 9.25 -30.65 37.28
CA THR A 428 10.12 -31.07 38.36
C THR A 428 10.44 -32.53 38.04
N THR A 429 11.55 -32.78 37.37
CA THR A 429 12.08 -34.13 37.21
C THR A 429 12.47 -34.56 38.62
N THR A 430 11.56 -35.26 39.29
CA THR A 430 11.87 -36.05 40.48
C THR A 430 12.91 -37.08 40.03
N VAL A 431 14.15 -36.85 40.44
CA VAL A 431 15.24 -37.82 40.30
C VAL A 431 14.88 -39.03 41.17
N THR A 432 14.33 -40.07 40.55
CA THR A 432 14.33 -41.41 41.14
C THR A 432 15.62 -42.09 40.73
N THR A 433 16.55 -42.14 41.68
CA THR A 433 17.80 -42.90 41.57
C THR A 433 17.50 -44.37 41.32
N THR A 434 17.98 -44.94 40.21
CA THR A 434 18.24 -46.39 40.13
C THR A 434 19.52 -46.60 39.33
N THR A 435 20.51 -47.13 40.04
CA THR A 435 21.88 -47.42 39.61
C THR A 435 21.94 -48.69 38.78
N THR A 436 22.49 -48.68 37.56
CA THR A 436 23.26 -49.80 36.92
C THR A 436 23.95 -49.23 35.65
N THR A 437 25.23 -48.82 35.68
CA THR A 437 26.47 -49.56 35.34
C THR A 437 26.81 -49.61 33.84
N THR A 438 27.88 -48.88 33.46
CA THR A 438 28.82 -49.01 32.29
C THR A 438 28.26 -48.73 30.88
N GLU A 439 28.91 -48.10 29.90
CA GLU A 439 30.32 -47.84 29.55
C GLU A 439 30.50 -46.47 28.87
N GLU A 440 31.74 -45.95 28.96
CA GLU A 440 32.27 -44.76 28.31
C GLU A 440 32.28 -44.86 26.77
N THR A 441 32.08 -43.73 26.07
CA THR A 441 33.00 -43.30 25.00
C THR A 441 32.87 -41.78 24.83
N THR A 442 33.98 -41.10 25.10
CA THR A 442 34.24 -39.68 24.85
C THR A 442 34.52 -39.42 23.37
N THR A 443 33.95 -38.36 22.82
CA THR A 443 34.58 -37.59 21.73
C THR A 443 34.13 -36.13 21.84
N THR A 444 35.07 -35.31 22.27
CA THR A 444 35.05 -33.85 22.33
C THR A 444 35.12 -33.29 20.91
N THR A 445 34.24 -32.34 20.56
CA THR A 445 34.49 -31.41 19.46
C THR A 445 33.84 -30.08 19.84
N GLU A 446 34.68 -29.16 20.34
CA GLU A 446 34.35 -27.75 20.53
C GLU A 446 34.54 -27.03 19.20
N GLU A 447 33.56 -26.22 18.76
CA GLU A 447 33.72 -24.98 17.98
C GLU A 447 32.35 -24.34 17.60
N PRO A 448 32.25 -23.05 17.23
CA PRO A 448 32.23 -21.91 18.14
C PRO A 448 30.94 -21.06 18.02
N GLN A 449 30.65 -20.25 19.05
CA GLN A 449 29.57 -19.27 19.02
C GLN A 449 29.88 -18.11 18.05
N TRP A 450 29.05 -17.94 17.03
CA TRP A 450 29.08 -16.77 16.15
C TRP A 450 28.26 -15.62 16.77
N GLN A 451 28.97 -14.58 17.23
CA GLN A 451 28.40 -13.28 17.57
C GLN A 451 28.13 -12.48 16.29
N TRP A 452 26.87 -12.16 15.99
CA TRP A 452 26.56 -11.13 14.99
C TRP A 452 26.58 -9.75 15.66
N GLN A 453 27.51 -8.93 15.20
CA GLN A 453 27.65 -7.51 15.51
C GLN A 453 26.43 -6.73 15.03
N GLN A 454 25.92 -5.87 15.91
CA GLN A 454 24.97 -4.81 15.60
C GLN A 454 25.63 -3.76 14.69
N GLN A 455 25.05 -3.50 13.52
CA GLN A 455 25.24 -2.25 12.80
C GLN A 455 23.96 -1.43 12.88
N TRP A 456 24.02 -0.42 13.76
CA TRP A 456 23.35 0.87 13.72
C TRP A 456 21.84 0.91 13.40
N TRP A 457 21.05 1.10 14.47
CA TRP A 457 19.80 1.86 14.53
C TRP A 457 19.84 2.77 15.76
#